data_AF-A0A9D1ATE6-F1
#
_entry.id   AF-A0A9D1ATE6-F1
#
_cell.length_a   1.000
_cell.length_b   1.000
_cell.length_c   1.000
_cell.angle_alpha   90.00
_cell.angle_beta   90.00
_cell.angle_gamma   90.00
#
_symmetry.space_group_name_H-M   'P 1'
#
loop_
_entity.id
_entity.type
_entity.pdbx_description
1 polymer ?
#
loop_
_entity_poly.entity_id
_entity_poly.type
_entity_poly.pdbx_seq_one_letter_code
_entity_poly.pdbx_strand_id
1 'polypeptide(L)'
;MGSPLLHPSVAIPSCLALVQIVGASALRARVPAALARSEALVRACVRETLASVGGSEVASPALGQLGWFPDVRSGVCFALSLQSALLVQPWPTTLLLRPEASELRSDDGV
;
A
#
# COMPACT_ATOMS: atom_id res chain seq x y z
N MET A 1 2.32 46.76 -17.81
CA MET A 1 1.93 45.40 -18.26
C MET A 1 2.72 44.39 -17.44
N GLY A 2 2.18 43.98 -16.29
CA GLY A 2 2.79 42.94 -15.47
C GLY A 2 2.00 41.66 -15.65
N SER A 3 2.60 40.65 -16.28
CA SER A 3 2.00 39.32 -16.41
C SER A 3 1.87 38.70 -15.01
N PRO A 4 0.68 38.25 -14.57
CA PRO A 4 0.57 37.50 -13.35
C PRO A 4 1.27 36.15 -13.56
N LEU A 5 2.27 35.86 -12.72
CA LEU A 5 2.85 34.55 -12.60
C LEU A 5 1.74 33.59 -12.14
N LEU A 6 1.24 32.78 -13.07
CA LEU A 6 0.43 31.61 -12.75
C LEU A 6 1.31 30.69 -11.89
N HIS A 7 1.16 30.80 -10.57
CA HIS A 7 1.58 29.72 -9.69
C HIS A 7 0.83 28.47 -10.17
N PRO A 8 1.53 27.35 -10.46
CA PRO A 8 0.83 26.10 -10.69
C PRO A 8 -0.01 25.86 -9.44
N SER A 9 -1.33 25.83 -9.61
CA SER A 9 -2.26 25.55 -8.53
C SER A 9 -1.88 24.17 -8.01
N VAL A 10 -1.20 24.13 -6.87
CA VAL A 10 -0.86 22.89 -6.19
C VAL A 10 -2.21 22.30 -5.81
N ALA A 11 -2.64 21.30 -6.57
CA ALA A 11 -3.89 20.59 -6.31
C ALA A 11 -3.84 20.12 -4.84
N ILE A 12 -4.68 20.73 -4.00
CA ILE A 12 -4.78 20.37 -2.60
C ILE A 12 -5.15 18.88 -2.57
N PRO A 13 -4.41 18.02 -1.83
CA PRO A 13 -4.77 16.62 -1.72
C PRO A 13 -6.20 16.49 -1.22
N SER A 14 -7.08 15.93 -2.05
CA SER A 14 -8.41 15.56 -1.58
C SER A 14 -8.37 14.28 -0.75
N CYS A 15 -7.36 13.43 -0.97
CA CYS A 15 -7.18 12.17 -0.25
C CYS A 15 -5.71 11.73 -0.18
N LEU A 16 -5.31 11.21 0.97
CA LEU A 16 -4.04 10.52 1.19
C LEU A 16 -4.32 9.11 1.71
N ALA A 17 -3.62 8.12 1.18
CA ALA A 17 -3.65 6.75 1.70
C ALA A 17 -2.28 6.38 2.26
N LEU A 18 -2.26 5.91 3.51
CA LEU A 18 -1.07 5.38 4.16
C LEU A 18 -1.11 3.85 4.15
N VAL A 19 -0.05 3.25 3.62
CA VAL A 19 0.13 1.79 3.61
C VAL A 19 1.19 1.41 4.64
N GLN A 20 0.80 0.54 5.58
CA GLN A 20 1.68 0.01 6.63
C GLN A 20 1.52 -1.49 6.78
N ILE A 21 2.63 -2.16 7.08
CA ILE A 21 2.64 -3.57 7.45
C ILE A 21 2.40 -3.66 8.97
N VAL A 22 1.25 -4.19 9.34
CA VAL A 22 0.91 -4.41 10.75
C VAL A 22 1.85 -5.47 11.35
N GLY A 23 2.38 -5.23 12.54
CA GLY A 23 3.28 -6.16 13.23
C GLY A 23 4.71 -6.24 12.65
N ALA A 24 5.11 -5.31 11.77
CA ALA A 24 6.42 -5.31 11.14
C ALA A 24 7.60 -5.37 12.15
N SER A 25 7.50 -4.69 13.29
CA SER A 25 8.55 -4.72 14.33
C SER A 25 8.75 -6.13 14.91
N ALA A 26 7.67 -6.86 15.18
CA ALA A 26 7.73 -8.22 15.68
C ALA A 26 8.26 -9.20 14.61
N LEU A 27 7.86 -9.00 13.35
CA LEU A 27 8.38 -9.77 12.22
C LEU A 27 9.88 -9.51 12.00
N ARG A 28 10.33 -8.27 12.19
CA ARG A 28 11.74 -7.88 12.03
C ARG A 28 12.65 -8.58 13.03
N ALA A 29 12.19 -8.72 14.28
CA ALA A 29 12.94 -9.42 15.32
C ALA A 29 13.03 -10.94 15.08
N ARG A 30 12.01 -11.55 14.47
CA ARG A 30 11.90 -13.02 14.34
C ARG A 30 12.33 -13.57 13.00
N VAL A 31 11.94 -12.92 11.90
CA VAL A 31 12.11 -13.40 10.52
C VAL A 31 12.53 -12.25 9.58
N PRO A 32 13.67 -11.57 9.84
CA PRO A 32 14.06 -10.34 9.14
C PRO A 32 14.18 -10.50 7.62
N ALA A 33 14.71 -11.63 7.14
CA ALA A 33 14.84 -11.90 5.70
C ALA A 33 13.49 -12.11 5.00
N ALA A 34 12.52 -12.73 5.69
CA ALA A 34 11.17 -12.90 5.15
C ALA A 34 10.42 -11.56 5.12
N LEU A 35 10.58 -10.74 6.16
CA LEU A 35 10.01 -9.40 6.20
C LEU A 35 10.60 -8.50 5.09
N ALA A 36 11.91 -8.50 4.87
CA ALA A 36 12.54 -7.70 3.82
C ALA A 36 12.01 -8.05 2.42
N ARG A 37 11.83 -9.35 2.13
CA ARG A 37 11.21 -9.80 0.88
C ARG A 37 9.75 -9.36 0.77
N SER A 38 9.02 -9.43 1.86
CA SER A 38 7.61 -9.02 1.93
C SER A 38 7.43 -7.52 1.74
N GLU A 39 8.31 -6.70 2.33
CA GLU A 39 8.34 -5.24 2.13
C GLU A 39 8.63 -4.88 0.67
N ALA A 40 9.46 -5.65 -0.03
CA ALA A 40 9.71 -5.47 -1.45
C ALA A 40 8.46 -5.80 -2.30
N LEU A 41 7.76 -6.90 -1.99
CA LEU A 41 6.49 -7.26 -2.64
C LEU A 41 5.42 -6.19 -2.43
N VAL A 42 5.22 -5.75 -1.19
CA VAL A 42 4.27 -4.68 -0.85
C VAL A 42 4.61 -3.40 -1.62
N ARG A 43 5.89 -3.02 -1.69
CA ARG A 43 6.33 -1.83 -2.46
C ARG A 43 6.04 -1.95 -3.96
N ALA A 44 6.27 -3.12 -4.54
CA ALA A 44 5.95 -3.36 -5.94
C ALA A 44 4.43 -3.24 -6.18
N CYS A 45 3.62 -3.94 -5.39
CA CYS A 45 2.16 -3.86 -5.45
C CYS A 45 1.61 -2.44 -5.28
N VAL A 46 2.15 -1.68 -4.33
CA VAL A 46 1.72 -0.29 -4.09
C VAL A 46 1.99 0.56 -5.32
N ARG A 47 3.19 0.50 -5.91
CA ARG A 47 3.52 1.29 -7.11
C ARG A 47 2.66 0.91 -8.31
N GLU A 48 2.45 -0.38 -8.54
CA GLU A 48 1.59 -0.87 -9.63
C GLU A 48 0.13 -0.44 -9.44
N THR A 49 -0.40 -0.55 -8.22
CA THR A 49 -1.77 -0.17 -7.91
C THR A 49 -1.96 1.35 -7.94
N LEU A 50 -0.97 2.13 -7.50
CA LEU A 50 -0.99 3.59 -7.63
C LEU A 50 -1.10 4.00 -9.10
N ALA A 51 -0.26 3.39 -9.96
CA ALA A 51 -0.28 3.67 -11.39
C ALA A 51 -1.64 3.31 -12.04
N SER A 52 -2.28 2.21 -11.62
CA SER A 52 -3.54 1.75 -12.23
C SER A 52 -4.75 2.63 -11.87
N VAL A 53 -4.72 3.32 -10.74
CA VAL A 53 -5.84 4.16 -10.25
C VAL A 53 -5.55 5.66 -10.34
N GLY A 54 -4.47 6.06 -11.02
CA GLY A 54 -4.10 7.47 -11.21
C GLY A 54 -3.57 8.17 -9.94
N GLY A 55 -3.06 7.40 -8.99
CA GLY A 55 -2.41 7.91 -7.78
C GLY A 55 -0.94 8.25 -7.99
N SER A 56 -0.38 9.05 -7.09
CA SER A 56 1.06 9.37 -7.07
C SER A 56 1.69 8.93 -5.75
N GLU A 57 2.91 8.39 -5.80
CA GLU A 57 3.68 8.08 -4.60
C GLU A 57 4.21 9.39 -3.98
N VAL A 58 4.08 9.50 -2.67
CA VAL A 58 4.59 10.64 -1.89
C VAL A 58 5.68 10.15 -0.94
N ALA A 59 6.74 10.93 -0.81
CA ALA A 59 7.78 10.67 0.17
C ALA A 59 7.18 10.67 1.59
N SER A 60 7.29 9.53 2.29
CA SER A 60 6.85 9.38 3.67
C SER A 60 8.05 9.41 4.61
N PRO A 61 8.08 10.30 5.62
CA PRO A 61 9.06 10.22 6.71
C PRO A 61 8.74 9.09 7.69
N ALA A 62 7.51 8.56 7.67
CA ALA A 62 7.08 7.45 8.51
C ALA A 62 7.37 6.09 7.85
N LEU A 63 7.49 5.04 8.68
CA LEU A 63 7.56 3.64 8.23
C LEU A 63 6.26 3.29 7.47
N GLY A 64 6.33 3.33 6.14
CA GLY A 64 5.19 3.09 5.26
C GLY A 64 5.36 3.74 3.89
N GLN A 65 4.34 3.57 3.04
CA GLN A 65 4.22 4.23 1.73
C GLN A 65 3.00 5.14 1.74
N LEU A 66 3.12 6.32 1.14
CA LEU A 66 2.02 7.27 1.00
C LEU A 66 1.60 7.37 -0.46
N GLY A 67 0.30 7.25 -0.69
CA GLY A 67 -0.34 7.53 -1.97
C GLY A 67 -1.14 8.82 -1.90
N TRP A 68 -1.02 9.64 -2.94
CA TRP A 68 -1.82 10.85 -3.15
C TRP A 68 -2.83 10.65 -4.26
N PHE A 69 -4.05 11.14 -4.04
CA PHE A 69 -5.15 11.02 -4.99
C PHE A 69 -5.91 12.34 -5.15
N PRO A 70 -6.39 12.65 -6.37
CA PRO A 70 -7.15 13.87 -6.65
C PRO A 70 -8.55 13.87 -6.02
N ASP A 71 -9.08 12.69 -5.67
CA ASP A 71 -10.41 12.51 -5.10
C ASP A 71 -10.46 11.27 -4.18
N VAL A 72 -11.47 11.22 -3.31
CA VAL A 72 -11.65 10.15 -2.31
C VAL A 72 -11.98 8.81 -2.97
N ARG A 73 -12.73 8.80 -4.08
CA ARG A 73 -13.11 7.56 -4.76
C ARG A 73 -11.86 6.84 -5.27
N SER A 74 -10.93 7.57 -5.88
CA SER A 74 -9.64 7.03 -6.32
C SER A 74 -8.83 6.43 -5.17
N GLY A 75 -8.80 7.09 -4.01
CA GLY A 75 -8.15 6.56 -2.80
C GLY A 75 -8.80 5.28 -2.25
N VAL A 76 -10.13 5.18 -2.29
CA VAL A 76 -10.85 3.95 -1.90
C VAL A 76 -10.61 2.82 -2.90
N CYS A 77 -10.68 3.12 -4.21
CA CYS A 77 -10.37 2.14 -5.26
C CYS A 77 -8.94 1.61 -5.13
N PHE A 78 -7.98 2.49 -4.83
CA PHE A 78 -6.60 2.10 -4.51
C PHE A 78 -6.55 1.10 -3.35
N ALA A 79 -7.18 1.42 -2.22
CA ALA A 79 -7.14 0.57 -1.04
C ALA A 79 -7.68 -0.83 -1.31
N LEU A 80 -8.85 -0.93 -1.97
CA LEU A 80 -9.49 -2.21 -2.31
C LEU A 80 -8.67 -3.02 -3.32
N SER A 81 -8.17 -2.35 -4.37
CA SER A 81 -7.35 -2.99 -5.41
C SER A 81 -6.03 -3.50 -4.84
N LEU A 82 -5.40 -2.72 -3.96
CA LEU A 82 -4.15 -3.09 -3.30
C LEU A 82 -4.34 -4.33 -2.43
N GLN A 83 -5.40 -4.37 -1.60
CA GLN A 83 -5.66 -5.55 -0.76
C GLN A 83 -5.87 -6.80 -1.63
N SER A 84 -6.64 -6.69 -2.71
CA SER A 84 -6.87 -7.79 -3.64
C SER A 84 -5.57 -8.26 -4.31
N ALA A 85 -4.73 -7.33 -4.76
CA ALA A 85 -3.44 -7.63 -5.38
C ALA A 85 -2.45 -8.28 -4.41
N LEU A 86 -2.48 -7.88 -3.13
CA LEU A 86 -1.65 -8.45 -2.08
C LEU A 86 -2.00 -9.91 -1.77
N LEU A 87 -3.27 -10.32 -1.89
CA LEU A 87 -3.71 -11.69 -1.62
C LEU A 87 -3.07 -12.73 -2.56
N VAL A 88 -2.75 -12.33 -3.80
CA VAL A 88 -2.20 -13.24 -4.81
C VAL A 88 -0.67 -13.20 -4.92
N GLN A 89 0.01 -12.43 -4.07
CA GLN A 89 1.46 -12.33 -4.10
C GLN A 89 2.14 -13.62 -3.61
N PRO A 90 3.35 -13.94 -4.12
CA PRO A 90 4.12 -15.09 -3.69
C PRO A 90 4.77 -14.84 -2.32
N TRP A 91 3.97 -14.83 -1.26
CA TRP A 91 4.43 -14.58 0.10
C TRP A 91 5.47 -15.63 0.55
N PRO A 92 6.51 -15.23 1.29
CA PRO A 92 7.45 -16.19 1.87
C PRO A 92 6.73 -17.23 2.73
N THR A 93 6.98 -18.52 2.48
CA THR A 93 6.35 -19.63 3.21
C THR A 93 6.55 -19.55 4.72
N THR A 94 7.67 -19.00 5.19
CA THR A 94 7.95 -18.77 6.61
C THR A 94 6.97 -17.81 7.29
N LEU A 95 6.26 -16.97 6.52
CA LEU A 95 5.18 -16.13 7.04
C LEU A 95 3.83 -16.85 7.03
N LEU A 96 3.59 -17.72 6.04
CA LEU A 96 2.34 -18.46 5.88
C LEU A 96 2.17 -19.62 6.86
N LEU A 97 3.28 -20.17 7.37
CA LEU A 97 3.26 -21.25 8.38
C LEU A 97 2.93 -20.75 9.80
N ARG A 98 2.53 -19.48 9.94
CA ARG A 98 2.26 -18.87 11.22
C ARG A 98 0.78 -19.01 11.60
N PRO A 99 0.46 -19.20 12.90
CA PRO A 99 -0.93 -19.22 13.35
C PRO A 99 -1.71 -17.96 12.93
N GLU A 100 -1.04 -16.81 12.90
CA GLU A 100 -1.65 -15.53 12.51
C GLU A 100 -1.90 -15.38 11.00
N ALA A 101 -1.35 -16.27 10.18
CA ALA A 101 -1.55 -16.32 8.73
C ALA A 101 -2.53 -17.42 8.31
N SER A 102 -3.33 -17.92 9.26
CA SER A 102 -4.36 -18.93 9.00
C SER A 102 -5.42 -18.39 8.04
N GLU A 103 -5.74 -19.20 7.03
CA GLU A 103 -6.85 -18.91 6.11
C GLU A 103 -8.17 -19.05 6.86
N LEU A 104 -8.94 -17.97 6.94
CA LEU A 104 -10.31 -17.99 7.44
C LEU A 104 -11.25 -18.29 6.28
N ARG A 105 -11.64 -19.56 6.14
CA ARG A 105 -12.75 -19.94 5.27
C ARG A 105 -14.05 -19.76 6.04
N SER A 106 -15.00 -19.01 5.48
CA SER A 106 -16.37 -19.04 6.00
C SER A 106 -17.00 -20.39 5.67
N ASP A 107 -17.86 -20.90 6.56
CA ASP A 107 -18.58 -22.17 6.39
C ASP A 107 -19.42 -22.24 5.12
N ASP A 108 -19.69 -21.09 4.48
CA ASP A 108 -20.51 -21.00 3.27
C ASP A 108 -19.81 -21.46 1.99
N GLY A 109 -18.48 -21.68 1.99
CA GLY A 109 -17.79 -22.36 0.88
C GLY A 109 -17.96 -21.77 -0.53
N VAL A 110 -18.34 -20.49 -0.66
CA VAL A 110 -18.42 -19.75 -1.94
C VAL A 110 -17.29 -18.75 -2.05
#